data_AF-A0A7X3M578-F1
#
_entry.id   AF-A0A7X3M578-F1
#
_cell.length_a   1.000
_cell.length_b   1.000
_cell.length_c   1.000
_cell.angle_alpha   90.00
_cell.angle_beta   90.00
_cell.angle_gamma   90.00
#
_symmetry.space_group_name_H-M   'P 1'
#
loop_
_entity.id
_entity.type
_entity.pdbx_description
1 polymer ?
#
loop_
_entity_poly.entity_id
_entity_poly.type
_entity_poly.pdbx_seq_one_letter_code
_entity_poly.pdbx_strand_id
1 'polypeptide(L)'
;MYQSAQQSTNSAKSFLHLDALRDKATAETVVIEAAAGEITQRGVRVTNGAVILQLITEVQKASDPVQIDLLLNALKIVVGMTPGEAERWAYFNW
;
A
#
# COMPACT_ATOMS: atom_id res chain seq x y z
N MET A 1 -12.70 22.63 -33.75
CA MET A 1 -11.56 21.74 -33.46
C MET A 1 -11.03 22.15 -32.10
N TYR A 2 -11.34 21.41 -31.04
CA TYR A 2 -10.79 21.69 -29.71
C TYR A 2 -9.71 20.65 -29.42
N GLN A 3 -8.50 21.16 -29.28
CA GLN A 3 -7.27 20.41 -29.08
C GLN A 3 -7.25 19.90 -27.62
N SER A 4 -7.26 18.59 -27.46
CA SER A 4 -7.09 17.92 -26.17
C SER A 4 -5.67 18.15 -25.67
N ALA A 5 -5.54 18.93 -24.59
CA ALA A 5 -4.33 18.96 -23.78
C ALA A 5 -4.19 17.60 -23.08
N GLN A 6 -3.51 16.65 -23.72
CA GLN A 6 -3.02 15.45 -23.07
C GLN A 6 -1.95 15.89 -22.06
N GLN A 7 -2.38 16.16 -20.83
CA GLN A 7 -1.49 16.22 -19.68
C GLN A 7 -0.79 14.87 -19.59
N SER A 8 0.46 14.84 -20.05
CA SER A 8 1.40 13.77 -19.81
C SER A 8 1.77 13.83 -18.32
N THR A 9 0.89 13.34 -17.45
CA THR A 9 1.31 12.97 -16.10
C THR A 9 2.26 11.82 -16.28
N ASN A 10 3.56 12.06 -16.06
CA ASN A 10 4.56 11.04 -15.81
C ASN A 10 3.99 10.11 -14.73
N SER A 11 3.30 9.06 -15.16
CA SER A 11 2.91 7.96 -14.33
C SER A 11 4.22 7.27 -14.00
N ALA A 12 4.86 7.69 -12.91
CA ALA A 12 5.79 6.84 -12.20
C ALA A 12 5.04 5.53 -12.03
N LYS A 13 5.36 4.53 -12.86
CA LYS A 13 4.69 3.23 -12.84
C LYS A 13 4.76 2.80 -11.39
N SER A 14 3.64 2.84 -10.69
CA SER A 14 3.59 2.34 -9.32
C SER A 14 3.80 0.84 -9.46
N PHE A 15 4.81 0.30 -8.80
CA PHE A 15 5.06 -1.15 -8.79
C PHE A 15 4.26 -1.83 -7.69
N LEU A 16 3.29 -1.08 -7.14
CA LEU A 16 2.31 -1.54 -6.18
C LEU A 16 1.13 -2.11 -6.96
N HIS A 17 0.85 -3.40 -6.76
CA HIS A 17 -0.25 -4.10 -7.44
C HIS A 17 -1.61 -3.75 -6.81
N LEU A 18 -2.00 -2.47 -6.79
CA LEU A 18 -3.26 -2.00 -6.19
C LEU A 18 -4.47 -2.13 -7.12
N ASP A 19 -4.32 -2.57 -8.36
CA ASP A 19 -5.45 -2.64 -9.30
C ASP A 19 -6.61 -3.50 -8.75
N ALA A 20 -6.33 -4.44 -7.84
CA ALA A 20 -7.32 -5.25 -7.13
C ALA A 20 -8.02 -4.54 -5.95
N LEU A 21 -7.46 -3.44 -5.41
CA LEU A 21 -8.02 -2.69 -4.28
C LEU A 21 -8.89 -1.51 -4.71
N ARG A 22 -8.76 -1.08 -5.97
CA ARG A 22 -9.45 0.11 -6.51
C ARG A 22 -10.98 0.04 -6.42
N ASP A 23 -11.56 -1.16 -6.43
CA ASP A 23 -13.01 -1.37 -6.38
C ASP A 23 -13.59 -1.58 -4.97
N LYS A 24 -12.76 -1.57 -3.92
CA LYS A 24 -13.20 -1.79 -2.53
C LYS A 24 -12.59 -0.75 -1.59
N ALA A 25 -13.25 0.41 -1.47
CA ALA A 25 -12.91 1.41 -0.47
C ALA A 25 -13.22 0.90 0.94
N THR A 26 -12.22 0.28 1.57
CA THR A 26 -12.21 -0.18 2.96
C THR A 26 -11.30 0.72 3.80
N ALA A 27 -11.40 0.63 5.12
CA ALA A 27 -10.50 1.38 6.01
C ALA A 27 -9.03 1.00 5.75
N GLU A 28 -8.77 -0.27 5.45
CA GLU A 28 -7.44 -0.78 5.13
C GLU A 28 -6.88 -0.19 3.85
N THR A 29 -7.69 -0.07 2.79
CA THR A 29 -7.24 0.53 1.53
C THR A 29 -6.88 2.01 1.69
N VAL A 30 -7.61 2.75 2.53
CA VAL A 30 -7.29 4.15 2.83
C VAL A 30 -5.93 4.25 3.55
N VAL A 31 -5.67 3.35 4.50
CA VAL A 31 -4.39 3.28 5.20
C VAL A 31 -3.24 2.93 4.26
N ILE A 32 -3.45 1.99 3.33
CA ILE A 32 -2.46 1.61 2.31
C ILE A 32 -2.13 2.79 1.39
N GLU A 33 -3.16 3.52 0.94
CA GLU A 33 -2.99 4.72 0.10
C GLU A 33 -2.26 5.84 0.85
N ALA A 34 -2.58 6.07 2.13
CA ALA A 34 -1.87 7.03 2.96
C ALA A 34 -0.38 6.67 3.09
N ALA A 35 -0.05 5.41 3.38
CA ALA A 35 1.33 4.93 3.46
C ALA A 35 2.08 5.10 2.12
N ALA A 36 1.44 4.78 0.99
CA ALA A 36 2.00 5.02 -0.34
C ALA A 36 2.22 6.51 -0.63
N GLY A 37 1.30 7.36 -0.18
CA GLY A 37 1.40 8.81 -0.26
C GLY A 37 2.59 9.37 0.52
N GLU A 38 2.84 8.89 1.74
CA GLU A 38 4.03 9.27 2.52
C GLU A 38 5.34 8.87 1.83
N ILE A 39 5.40 7.66 1.27
CA ILE A 39 6.58 7.18 0.52
C ILE A 39 6.84 8.09 -0.69
N THR A 40 5.78 8.44 -1.41
CA THR A 40 5.85 9.34 -2.57
C THR A 40 6.35 10.72 -2.18
N GLN A 41 5.86 11.28 -1.06
CA GLN A 41 6.29 12.58 -0.55
C GLN A 41 7.78 12.62 -0.19
N ARG A 42 8.36 11.48 0.23
CA ARG A 42 9.81 11.34 0.45
C ARG A 42 10.63 11.17 -0.83
N GLY A 43 9.99 11.16 -2.00
CA GLY A 43 10.64 10.94 -3.29
C GLY A 43 11.11 9.50 -3.51
N VAL A 44 10.64 8.56 -2.68
CA VAL A 44 10.98 7.14 -2.78
C VAL A 44 9.99 6.45 -3.71
N ARG A 45 10.46 5.49 -4.51
CA ARG A 45 9.61 4.69 -5.38
C ARG A 45 8.65 3.83 -4.56
N VAL A 46 7.36 3.91 -4.88
CA VAL A 46 6.34 3.08 -4.22
C VAL A 46 6.40 1.64 -4.76
N THR A 47 6.66 0.70 -3.87
CA THR A 47 6.68 -0.75 -4.11
C THR A 47 5.97 -1.46 -2.95
N ASN A 48 5.53 -2.71 -3.14
CA ASN A 48 4.93 -3.49 -2.05
C ASN A 48 5.83 -3.52 -0.80
N GLY A 49 7.14 -3.78 -0.98
CA GLY A 49 8.10 -3.81 0.13
C GLY A 49 8.25 -2.47 0.85
N ALA A 50 8.22 -1.34 0.11
CA ALA A 50 8.28 -0.02 0.73
C ALA A 50 7.02 0.27 1.56
N VAL A 51 5.85 -0.12 1.07
CA VAL A 51 4.57 0.02 1.80
C VAL A 51 4.54 -0.88 3.02
N ILE A 52 5.01 -2.14 2.93
CA ILE A 52 5.14 -3.06 4.07
C ILE A 52 5.98 -2.42 5.19
N LEU A 53 7.17 -1.90 4.85
CA LEU A 53 8.06 -1.27 5.83
C LEU A 53 7.43 -0.01 6.46
N GLN A 54 6.71 0.78 5.66
CA GLN A 54 5.98 1.93 6.17
C GLN A 54 4.88 1.50 7.16
N LEU A 55 4.07 0.49 6.82
CA LEU A 55 3.01 0.00 7.70
C LEU A 55 3.57 -0.58 9.01
N ILE A 56 4.67 -1.33 8.96
CA ILE A 56 5.37 -1.82 10.17
C ILE A 56 5.82 -0.65 11.04
N THR A 57 6.35 0.41 10.43
CA THR A 57 6.78 1.61 11.14
C THR A 57 5.60 2.29 11.85
N GLU A 58 4.43 2.36 11.20
CA GLU A 58 3.23 2.94 11.81
C GLU A 58 2.65 2.06 12.92
N VAL A 59 2.68 0.72 12.77
CA VAL A 59 2.29 -0.22 13.85
C VAL A 59 3.14 0.02 15.10
N GLN A 60 4.46 0.22 14.94
CA GLN A 60 5.38 0.45 16.06
C GLN A 60 5.15 1.80 16.77
N LYS A 61 4.54 2.78 16.11
CA LYS A 61 4.22 4.10 16.68
C LYS A 61 2.82 4.14 17.29
N ALA A 62 1.90 3.31 16.81
CA ALA A 62 0.53 3.28 17.29
C ALA A 62 0.45 2.76 18.73
N SER A 63 -0.44 3.35 19.53
CA SER A 63 -0.73 2.90 20.90
C SER A 63 -2.19 2.47 21.07
N ASP A 64 -3.08 2.88 20.16
CA ASP A 64 -4.47 2.46 20.15
C ASP A 64 -4.60 1.05 19.54
N PRO A 65 -5.13 0.05 20.27
CA PRO A 65 -5.29 -1.30 19.77
C PRO A 65 -6.13 -1.38 18.48
N VAL A 66 -7.15 -0.52 18.33
CA VAL A 66 -8.00 -0.52 17.13
C VAL A 66 -7.23 -0.05 15.90
N GLN A 67 -6.41 0.99 16.06
CA GLN A 67 -5.50 1.45 15.02
C GLN A 67 -4.45 0.40 14.65
N ILE A 68 -3.88 -0.29 15.66
CA ILE A 68 -2.92 -1.38 15.44
C ILE A 68 -3.55 -2.50 14.61
N ASP A 69 -4.76 -2.95 14.96
CA ASP A 69 -5.47 -3.99 14.22
C ASP A 69 -5.74 -3.58 12.76
N LEU A 70 -6.16 -2.33 12.54
CA LEU A 70 -6.36 -1.80 11.20
C LEU A 70 -5.06 -1.80 10.37
N LEU A 71 -3.95 -1.33 10.96
CA LEU A 71 -2.64 -1.32 10.32
C LEU A 71 -2.14 -2.74 10.01
N LEU A 72 -2.37 -3.69 10.91
CA LEU A 72 -2.04 -5.10 10.69
C LEU A 72 -2.88 -5.73 9.58
N ASN A 73 -4.17 -5.39 9.48
CA ASN A 73 -5.02 -5.86 8.39
C ASN A 73 -4.61 -5.27 7.04
N ALA A 74 -4.29 -3.97 7.00
CA ALA A 74 -3.69 -3.34 5.83
C ALA A 74 -2.37 -4.02 5.41
N LEU A 75 -1.51 -4.35 6.38
CA LEU A 75 -0.26 -5.06 6.14
C LEU A 75 -0.51 -6.44 5.52
N LYS A 76 -1.45 -7.22 6.06
CA LYS A 76 -1.83 -8.55 5.53
C LYS A 76 -2.28 -8.47 4.07
N ILE A 77 -3.05 -7.45 3.71
CA ILE A 77 -3.49 -7.22 2.33
C ILE A 77 -2.30 -6.99 1.41
N VAL A 78 -1.41 -6.06 1.74
CA VAL A 78 -0.25 -5.73 0.88
C VAL A 78 0.69 -6.92 0.73
N VAL A 79 0.93 -7.67 1.82
CA VAL A 79 1.71 -8.92 1.80
C VAL A 79 1.03 -9.96 0.89
N GLY A 80 -0.28 -10.19 1.04
CA GLY A 80 -1.04 -11.14 0.22
C GLY A 80 -1.06 -10.79 -1.28
N MET A 81 -0.89 -9.52 -1.62
CA MET A 81 -0.78 -9.03 -3.01
C MET A 81 0.63 -9.07 -3.58
N THR A 82 1.63 -9.48 -2.79
CA THR A 82 3.02 -9.55 -3.25
C THR A 82 3.27 -10.84 -4.04
N PRO A 83 3.61 -10.76 -5.34
CA PRO A 83 3.82 -11.95 -6.16
C PRO A 83 4.94 -12.83 -5.61
N GLY A 84 4.69 -14.15 -5.49
CA GLY A 84 5.64 -15.11 -4.93
C GLY A 84 5.79 -15.08 -3.40
N GLU A 85 5.08 -14.19 -2.71
CA GLU A 85 5.10 -14.10 -1.24
C GLU A 85 4.00 -14.93 -0.58
N ALA A 86 2.89 -15.22 -1.26
CA ALA A 86 1.84 -16.10 -0.74
C ALA A 86 2.38 -17.47 -0.28
N GLU A 87 3.36 -18.05 -0.99
CA GLU A 87 4.05 -19.28 -0.57
C GLU A 87 5.03 -19.08 0.60
N ARG A 88 5.69 -17.93 0.68
CA ARG A 88 6.65 -17.62 1.75
C ARG A 88 5.98 -17.33 3.09
N TRP A 89 4.82 -16.67 3.06
CA TRP A 89 4.10 -16.29 4.28
C TRP A 89 3.07 -17.33 4.74
N ALA A 90 2.74 -18.34 3.92
CA ALA A 90 1.92 -19.48 4.33
C ALA A 90 2.46 -20.24 5.56
N TYR A 91 3.75 -20.07 5.89
CA TYR A 91 4.39 -20.65 7.07
C TYR A 91 4.27 -19.80 8.33
N PHE A 92 3.88 -18.52 8.20
CA PHE A 92 3.59 -17.69 9.36
C PHE A 92 2.12 -17.88 9.70
N ASN A 93 1.83 -18.75 10.67
CA ASN A 93 0.52 -18.79 11.32
C ASN A 93 0.41 -17.55 12.22
N TRP A 94 -0.43 -16.60 11.81
CA TRP A 94 -0.82 -15.42 12.58
C TRP A 94 -2.20 -15.64 13.21
#